data_AF-A0A959ZQ66-F1
#
_entry.id   AF-A0A959ZQ66-F1
#
_cell.length_a   1.000
_cell.length_b   1.000
_cell.length_c   1.000
_cell.angle_alpha   90.00
_cell.angle_beta   90.00
_cell.angle_gamma   90.00
#
_symmetry.space_group_name_H-M   'P 1'
#
loop_
_entity.id
_entity.type
_entity.pdbx_description
1 polymer ?
#
loop_
_entity_poly.entity_id
_entity_poly.type
_entity_poly.pdbx_seq_one_letter_code
_entity_poly.pdbx_strand_id
1 'polypeptide(L)'
;FGEGAYHETEAEIRVELEAIADGELPASLLDPPVGDARGPAPELVRPSDELFPGGAHDAPWLGEPGEPLEVEYAAGGSWAALGGHGEVGLAVDGAEAEPIEVTAPGLYELATHRKHGDHEVALRPSDSVQIWSLSFAPGVRG
;
A
#
# COMPACT_ATOMS: atom_id res chain seq x y z
N PHE A 1 22.67 0.63 10.55
CA PHE A 1 22.51 -0.82 10.81
C PHE A 1 22.51 -1.51 9.45
N GLY A 2 23.55 -2.30 9.15
CA GLY A 2 23.69 -3.01 7.88
C GLY A 2 23.28 -4.47 8.02
N GLU A 3 23.00 -5.15 6.92
CA GLU A 3 22.48 -6.53 6.89
C GLU A 3 23.28 -7.52 7.77
N GLY A 4 24.61 -7.35 7.89
CA GLY A 4 25.46 -8.18 8.76
C GLY A 4 25.06 -8.18 10.24
N ALA A 5 24.50 -7.08 10.75
CA ALA A 5 24.08 -6.99 12.15
C ALA A 5 22.85 -7.86 12.46
N TYR A 6 21.99 -8.12 11.46
CA TYR A 6 20.83 -9.01 11.64
C TYR A 6 21.27 -10.46 11.77
N HIS A 7 22.23 -10.90 10.96
CA HIS A 7 22.76 -12.27 11.03
C HIS A 7 23.48 -12.55 12.35
N GLU A 8 24.26 -11.60 12.86
CA GLU A 8 24.92 -11.72 14.17
C GLU A 8 23.90 -11.81 15.30
N THR A 9 22.89 -10.95 15.30
CA THR A 9 21.84 -10.92 16.33
C THR A 9 21.01 -12.21 16.32
N GLU A 10 20.63 -12.72 15.14
CA GLU A 10 19.88 -13.97 14.99
C GLU A 10 20.69 -15.18 15.51
N ALA A 11 22.01 -15.20 15.28
CA ALA A 11 22.87 -16.27 15.76
C ALA A 11 22.93 -16.30 17.29
N GLU A 12 23.04 -15.15 17.96
CA GLU A 12 23.02 -15.05 19.42
C GLU A 12 21.68 -15.52 19.99
N ILE A 13 20.56 -15.09 19.40
CA ILE A 13 19.22 -15.52 19.81
C ILE A 13 19.06 -17.03 19.66
N ARG A 14 19.58 -17.61 18.58
CA ARG A 14 19.49 -19.05 18.33
C ARG A 14 20.24 -19.87 19.37
N VAL A 15 21.43 -19.44 19.78
CA VAL A 15 22.20 -20.10 20.87
C VAL A 15 21.40 -20.12 22.16
N GLU A 16 20.76 -19.00 22.52
CA GLU A 16 19.93 -18.92 23.72
C GLU A 16 18.69 -19.81 23.62
N LEU A 17 18.04 -19.86 22.44
CA LEU A 17 16.87 -20.70 22.20
C LEU A 17 17.20 -22.20 22.19
N GLU A 18 18.33 -22.62 21.62
CA GLU A 18 18.78 -24.02 21.64
C GLU A 18 19.00 -24.53 23.06
N ALA A 19 19.40 -23.66 23.99
CA ALA A 19 19.64 -24.02 25.38
C ALA A 19 18.34 -24.29 26.16
N ILE A 20 17.19 -23.79 25.70
CA ILE A 20 15.90 -23.85 26.43
C ILE A 20 14.78 -24.55 25.67
N ALA A 21 14.92 -24.77 24.36
CA ALA A 21 13.89 -25.39 23.54
C ALA A 21 13.84 -26.91 23.73
N ASP A 22 12.63 -27.45 23.83
CA ASP A 22 12.37 -28.89 23.79
C ASP A 22 11.90 -29.26 22.37
N GLY A 23 12.86 -29.40 21.45
CA GLY A 23 12.60 -29.74 20.04
C GLY A 23 13.42 -28.92 19.04
N GLU A 24 13.16 -29.15 17.75
CA GLU A 24 13.79 -28.37 16.68
C GLU A 24 13.29 -26.93 16.67
N LEU A 25 14.23 -25.99 16.58
CA LEU A 25 13.91 -24.58 16.39
C LEU A 25 13.34 -24.33 14.98
N PRO A 26 12.44 -23.34 14.82
CA PRO A 26 11.99 -22.93 13.51
C PRO A 26 13.17 -22.46 12.63
N ALA A 27 13.00 -22.59 11.32
CA ALA A 27 13.94 -22.09 10.34
C ALA A 27 14.19 -20.59 10.55
N SER A 28 15.43 -20.13 10.31
CA SER A 28 15.74 -18.71 10.41
C SER A 28 14.92 -17.92 9.41
N LEU A 29 14.44 -16.75 9.83
CA LEU A 29 13.83 -15.79 8.92
C LEU A 29 14.86 -15.17 7.94
N LEU A 30 16.14 -15.31 8.25
CA LEU A 30 17.25 -14.86 7.42
C LEU A 30 17.79 -15.94 6.48
N ASP A 31 17.43 -17.21 6.71
CA ASP A 31 17.77 -18.27 5.77
C ASP A 31 16.91 -18.11 4.51
N PRO A 32 17.49 -18.28 3.31
CA PRO A 32 16.69 -18.35 2.10
C PRO A 32 15.68 -19.50 2.26
N PRO A 33 14.42 -19.32 1.83
CA PRO A 33 13.40 -20.36 1.98
C PRO A 33 13.87 -21.68 1.36
N VAL A 34 13.63 -22.79 2.06
CA VAL A 34 14.07 -24.12 1.64
C VAL A 34 13.35 -24.54 0.35
N GLY A 35 14.14 -24.74 -0.72
CA GLY A 35 13.72 -25.32 -1.98
C GLY A 35 13.62 -24.33 -3.16
N ASP A 36 13.90 -24.85 -4.35
CA ASP A 36 13.88 -24.19 -5.67
C ASP A 36 12.46 -23.75 -6.10
N ALA A 37 11.47 -23.87 -5.22
CA ALA A 37 10.05 -23.75 -5.52
C ALA A 37 9.57 -22.29 -5.71
N ARG A 38 10.39 -21.30 -5.34
CA ARG A 38 10.16 -19.95 -5.83
C ARG A 38 10.93 -19.81 -7.13
N GLY A 39 10.17 -19.80 -8.24
CA GLY A 39 10.67 -19.21 -9.49
C GLY A 39 11.25 -17.81 -9.24
N PRO A 40 11.87 -17.20 -10.25
CA PRO A 40 12.53 -15.90 -10.08
C PRO A 40 11.59 -14.92 -9.34
N ALA A 41 12.11 -14.25 -8.33
CA ALA A 41 11.36 -13.21 -7.62
C ALA A 41 10.77 -12.25 -8.66
N PRO A 42 9.48 -11.88 -8.54
CA PRO A 42 8.87 -11.02 -9.52
C PRO A 42 9.61 -9.68 -9.54
N GLU A 43 9.92 -9.19 -10.75
CA GLU A 43 10.52 -7.88 -10.92
C GLU A 43 9.50 -6.82 -10.51
N LEU A 44 9.77 -6.11 -9.41
CA LEU A 44 8.93 -5.02 -8.92
C LEU A 44 9.26 -3.73 -9.67
N VAL A 45 8.21 -3.01 -10.06
CA VAL A 45 8.28 -1.68 -10.66
C VAL A 45 7.84 -0.65 -9.62
N ARG A 46 8.65 0.40 -9.48
CA ARG A 46 8.37 1.52 -8.56
C ARG A 46 7.05 2.18 -8.96
N PRO A 47 6.15 2.49 -8.01
CA PRO A 47 4.93 3.23 -8.30
C PRO A 47 5.18 4.73 -8.51
N SER A 48 4.14 5.46 -8.92
CA SER A 48 4.09 6.92 -8.81
C SER A 48 4.40 7.39 -7.39
N ASP A 49 4.91 8.61 -7.28
CA ASP A 49 5.08 9.28 -5.99
C ASP A 49 3.72 9.56 -5.34
N GLU A 50 3.71 9.60 -4.00
CA GLU A 50 2.52 9.98 -3.23
C GLU A 50 2.05 11.39 -3.59
N LEU A 51 0.74 11.55 -3.72
CA LEU A 51 0.11 12.82 -4.06
C LEU A 51 -0.59 13.41 -2.84
N PHE A 52 -0.40 14.72 -2.61
CA PHE A 52 -1.13 15.50 -1.60
C PHE A 52 -2.04 16.51 -2.30
N PRO A 53 -3.32 16.20 -2.53
CA PRO A 53 -4.18 17.06 -3.32
C PRO A 53 -4.47 18.42 -2.65
N GLY A 54 -4.36 18.51 -1.32
CA GLY A 54 -4.41 19.78 -0.59
C GLY A 54 -3.09 20.58 -0.62
N GLY A 55 -2.06 20.07 -1.32
CA GLY A 55 -0.75 20.70 -1.51
C GLY A 55 0.30 20.33 -0.46
N ALA A 56 -0.08 19.71 0.66
CA ALA A 56 0.82 19.25 1.72
C ALA A 56 0.21 18.12 2.56
N HIS A 57 1.04 17.45 3.36
CA HIS A 57 0.63 16.34 4.23
C HIS A 57 -0.26 16.75 5.41
N ASP A 58 -0.31 18.05 5.73
CA ASP A 58 -1.09 18.64 6.82
C ASP A 58 -2.29 19.46 6.33
N ALA A 59 -2.56 19.44 5.01
CA ALA A 59 -3.68 20.14 4.39
C ALA A 59 -4.52 19.14 3.58
N PRO A 60 -5.78 18.86 4.00
CA PRO A 60 -6.65 17.99 3.21
C PRO A 60 -7.19 18.75 2.00
N TRP A 61 -7.45 18.00 0.94
CA TRP A 61 -8.35 18.44 -0.11
C TRP A 61 -9.79 18.15 0.31
N LEU A 62 -10.65 19.17 0.18
CA LEU A 62 -12.06 19.09 0.57
C LEU A 62 -12.99 18.90 -0.63
N GLY A 63 -12.52 19.23 -1.84
CA GLY A 63 -13.34 19.28 -3.04
C GLY A 63 -14.47 20.30 -2.97
N GLU A 64 -15.00 20.63 -4.14
CA GLU A 64 -16.30 21.28 -4.25
C GLU A 64 -17.36 20.23 -4.59
N PRO A 65 -18.62 20.39 -4.14
CA PRO A 65 -19.67 19.41 -4.43
C PRO A 65 -19.82 19.16 -5.94
N GLY A 66 -19.58 17.91 -6.36
CA GLY A 66 -19.68 17.48 -7.76
C GLY A 66 -18.43 17.69 -8.61
N GLU A 67 -17.35 18.26 -8.07
CA GLU A 67 -16.04 18.31 -8.72
C GLU A 67 -15.23 17.06 -8.35
N PRO A 68 -14.94 16.15 -9.30
CA PRO A 68 -14.11 14.98 -9.02
C PRO A 68 -12.64 15.38 -8.84
N LEU A 69 -11.95 14.71 -7.93
CA LEU A 69 -10.49 14.66 -7.92
C LEU A 69 -10.05 13.55 -8.88
N GLU A 70 -9.46 13.95 -10.01
CA GLU A 70 -8.95 13.05 -11.05
C GLU A 70 -7.42 12.95 -10.95
N VAL A 71 -6.89 11.73 -10.89
CA VAL A 71 -5.46 11.48 -10.71
C VAL A 71 -5.01 10.33 -11.62
N GLU A 72 -4.04 10.61 -12.48
CA GLU A 72 -3.29 9.60 -13.24
C GLU A 72 -2.13 9.06 -12.39
N TYR A 73 -1.89 7.75 -12.45
CA TYR A 73 -0.82 7.09 -11.70
C TYR A 73 -0.29 5.83 -12.38
N ALA A 74 0.97 5.49 -12.12
CA ALA A 74 1.59 4.24 -12.54
C ALA A 74 1.82 3.35 -11.32
N ALA A 75 1.08 2.26 -11.14
CA ALA A 75 1.18 1.44 -9.94
C ALA A 75 0.61 0.02 -10.11
N GLY A 76 0.83 -0.82 -9.09
CA GLY A 76 0.09 -2.07 -8.90
C GLY A 76 -1.18 -1.91 -8.05
N GLY A 77 -1.41 -0.73 -7.48
CA GLY A 77 -2.61 -0.41 -6.71
C GLY A 77 -2.57 1.02 -6.17
N SER A 78 -3.71 1.51 -5.71
CA SER A 78 -3.89 2.86 -5.18
C SER A 78 -4.76 2.85 -3.92
N TRP A 79 -4.41 3.73 -2.99
CA TRP A 79 -5.11 3.96 -1.72
C TRP A 79 -5.27 5.46 -1.48
N ALA A 80 -6.29 5.84 -0.72
CA ALA A 80 -6.45 7.20 -0.24
C ALA A 80 -6.47 7.25 1.29
N ALA A 81 -5.76 8.22 1.86
CA ALA A 81 -5.92 8.59 3.25
C ALA A 81 -7.17 9.49 3.36
N LEU A 82 -8.25 8.95 3.91
CA LEU A 82 -9.53 9.63 4.03
C LEU A 82 -9.82 9.98 5.48
N GLY A 83 -10.49 11.11 5.69
CA GLY A 83 -11.00 11.56 6.98
C GLY A 83 -12.44 12.04 6.90
N GLY A 84 -13.02 12.37 8.05
CA GLY A 84 -14.41 12.82 8.15
C GLY A 84 -15.41 11.66 8.14
N HIS A 85 -16.57 11.87 7.53
CA HIS A 85 -17.64 10.87 7.42
C HIS A 85 -18.47 11.07 6.15
N GLY A 86 -18.93 9.97 5.53
CA GLY A 86 -19.80 10.02 4.36
C GLY A 86 -19.39 9.01 3.30
N GLU A 87 -19.69 9.31 2.04
CA GLU A 87 -19.35 8.45 0.90
C GLU A 87 -18.39 9.13 -0.06
N VAL A 88 -17.59 8.33 -0.74
CA VAL A 88 -16.75 8.74 -1.88
C VAL A 88 -17.15 7.91 -3.08
N GLY A 89 -17.73 8.54 -4.10
CA GLY A 89 -17.91 7.91 -5.41
C GLY A 89 -16.54 7.65 -6.06
N LEU A 90 -16.37 6.47 -6.64
CA LEU A 90 -15.10 6.01 -7.19
C LEU A 90 -15.29 5.56 -8.64
N ALA A 91 -14.41 6.03 -9.52
CA ALA A 91 -14.21 5.42 -10.83
C ALA A 91 -12.72 5.09 -11.03
N VAL A 92 -12.45 3.96 -11.68
CA VAL A 92 -11.10 3.48 -11.99
C VAL A 92 -11.03 3.21 -13.48
N ASP A 93 -10.06 3.80 -14.17
CA ASP A 93 -9.88 3.70 -15.62
C ASP A 93 -11.18 4.00 -16.41
N GLY A 94 -11.94 5.00 -15.93
CA GLY A 94 -13.22 5.44 -16.51
C GLY A 94 -14.43 4.54 -16.19
N ALA A 95 -14.25 3.44 -15.46
CA ALA A 95 -15.34 2.57 -15.03
C ALA A 95 -15.76 2.89 -13.59
N GLU A 96 -17.06 3.14 -13.38
CA GLU A 96 -17.63 3.35 -12.04
C GLU A 96 -17.48 2.08 -11.19
N ALA A 97 -17.03 2.25 -9.95
CA ALA A 97 -16.85 1.21 -8.94
C ALA A 97 -17.84 1.39 -7.78
N GLU A 98 -17.83 0.46 -6.83
CA GLU A 98 -18.60 0.61 -5.61
C GLU A 98 -18.08 1.82 -4.80
N PRO A 99 -18.97 2.70 -4.30
CA PRO A 99 -18.56 3.81 -3.45
C PRO A 99 -17.88 3.33 -2.17
N ILE A 100 -16.99 4.16 -1.64
CA ILE A 100 -16.31 3.92 -0.36
C ILE A 100 -17.08 4.62 0.75
N GLU A 101 -17.56 3.86 1.74
CA GLU A 101 -18.12 4.42 2.97
C GLU A 101 -16.99 4.80 3.94
N VAL A 102 -16.89 6.08 4.27
CA VAL A 102 -15.93 6.63 5.23
C VAL A 102 -16.63 6.75 6.58
N THR A 103 -16.30 5.83 7.48
CA THR A 103 -16.86 5.81 8.85
C THR A 103 -15.89 6.33 9.90
N ALA A 104 -14.58 6.35 9.58
CA ALA A 104 -13.52 6.85 10.43
C ALA A 104 -12.30 7.28 9.59
N PRO A 105 -11.41 8.13 10.12
CA PRO A 105 -10.13 8.41 9.47
C PRO A 105 -9.31 7.13 9.27
N GLY A 106 -8.74 6.96 8.08
CA GLY A 106 -7.99 5.75 7.75
C GLY A 106 -7.48 5.72 6.31
N LEU A 107 -6.81 4.61 5.98
CA LEU A 107 -6.35 4.31 4.63
C LEU A 107 -7.36 3.38 3.96
N TYR A 108 -7.89 3.80 2.81
CA TYR A 108 -8.91 3.08 2.07
C TYR A 108 -8.36 2.66 0.71
N GLU A 109 -8.61 1.40 0.32
CA GLU A 109 -8.23 0.91 -0.99
C GLU A 109 -9.13 1.52 -2.07
N LEU A 110 -8.52 2.03 -3.14
CA LEU A 110 -9.23 2.51 -4.31
C LEU A 110 -9.20 1.45 -5.42
N ALA A 111 -8.02 0.89 -5.68
CA ALA A 111 -7.86 -0.14 -6.71
C ALA A 111 -6.65 -1.03 -6.43
N THR A 112 -6.76 -2.30 -6.81
CA THR A 112 -5.62 -3.23 -6.89
C THR A 112 -5.56 -3.84 -8.28
N HIS A 113 -4.37 -3.86 -8.86
CA HIS A 113 -4.10 -4.34 -10.21
C HIS A 113 -3.19 -5.57 -10.19
N ARG A 114 -3.40 -6.46 -11.16
CA ARG A 114 -2.58 -7.67 -11.27
C ARG A 114 -1.13 -7.37 -11.66
N LYS A 115 -0.91 -6.29 -12.41
CA LYS A 115 0.38 -5.88 -12.98
C LYS A 115 0.53 -4.38 -12.82
N HIS A 116 1.78 -3.92 -12.80
CA HIS A 116 2.06 -2.49 -12.90
C HIS A 116 1.61 -1.95 -14.26
N GLY A 117 0.94 -0.80 -14.25
CA GLY A 117 0.51 -0.09 -15.45
C GLY A 117 0.13 1.35 -15.16
N ASP A 118 -0.17 2.09 -16.23
CA ASP A 118 -0.73 3.44 -16.16
C ASP A 118 -2.26 3.33 -15.95
N HIS A 119 -2.77 4.08 -14.98
CA HIS A 119 -4.14 4.04 -14.51
C HIS A 119 -4.65 5.43 -14.17
N GLU A 120 -5.97 5.55 -14.03
CA GLU A 120 -6.65 6.75 -13.59
C GLU A 120 -7.63 6.41 -12.46
N VAL A 121 -7.71 7.27 -11.44
CA VAL A 121 -8.79 7.25 -10.45
C VAL A 121 -9.51 8.59 -10.42
N ALA A 122 -10.84 8.55 -10.31
CA ALA A 122 -11.67 9.71 -10.05
C ALA A 122 -12.41 9.53 -8.72
N LEU A 123 -12.24 10.47 -7.79
CA LEU A 123 -12.87 10.47 -6.47
C LEU A 123 -13.88 11.60 -6.36
N ARG A 124 -15.10 11.28 -5.94
CA ARG A 124 -16.20 12.24 -5.74
C ARG A 124 -16.64 12.20 -4.27
N PRO A 125 -15.95 12.92 -3.37
CA PRO A 125 -16.32 12.93 -1.96
C PRO A 125 -17.62 13.70 -1.73
N SER A 126 -18.40 13.22 -0.76
CA SER A 126 -19.44 14.04 -0.12
C SER A 126 -18.84 15.17 0.73
N ASP A 127 -19.63 16.21 1.03
CA ASP A 127 -19.21 17.47 1.69
C ASP A 127 -18.41 17.32 3.01
N SER A 128 -18.52 16.17 3.68
CA SER A 128 -17.88 15.92 4.98
C SER A 128 -16.67 15.00 4.91
N VAL A 129 -16.28 14.53 3.72
CA VAL A 129 -15.10 13.69 3.51
C VAL A 129 -13.89 14.56 3.17
N GLN A 130 -12.74 14.19 3.72
CA GLN A 130 -11.45 14.86 3.53
C GLN A 130 -10.49 13.89 2.85
N ILE A 131 -9.81 14.32 1.78
CA ILE A 131 -8.79 13.51 1.10
C ILE A 131 -7.41 14.09 1.44
N TRP A 132 -6.62 13.35 2.23
CA TRP A 132 -5.32 13.82 2.74
C TRP A 132 -4.18 13.49 1.77
N SER A 133 -4.16 12.26 1.25
CA SER A 133 -3.18 11.82 0.26
C SER A 133 -3.69 10.67 -0.59
N LEU A 134 -3.05 10.46 -1.74
CA LEU A 134 -3.14 9.23 -2.51
C LEU A 134 -1.78 8.54 -2.53
N SER A 135 -1.76 7.28 -2.08
CA SER A 135 -0.56 6.45 -2.01
C SER A 135 -0.67 5.30 -3.00
N PHE A 136 0.46 4.87 -3.54
CA PHE A 136 0.51 3.90 -4.64
C PHE A 136 1.39 2.72 -4.28
N ALA A 137 0.94 1.49 -4.53
CA ALA A 137 1.73 0.29 -4.27
C ALA A 137 2.59 -0.09 -5.48
N PRO A 138 3.83 -0.60 -5.25
CA PRO A 138 4.62 -1.19 -6.33
C PRO A 138 3.84 -2.32 -7.00
N GLY A 139 4.02 -2.43 -8.31
CA GLY A 139 3.41 -3.50 -9.11
C GLY A 139 4.47 -4.45 -9.64
N VAL A 140 4.05 -5.64 -10.05
CA VAL A 140 4.93 -6.56 -10.78
C VAL A 140 5.00 -6.19 -12.26
N ARG A 141 6.18 -6.30 -12.86
CA ARG A 141 6.36 -6.10 -14.30
C ARG A 141 5.54 -7.13 -15.08
N GLY A 142 4.88 -6.67 -16.14
CA GLY A 142 4.01 -7.48 -16.99
C GLY A 142 4.71 -8.43 -17.94
#